data_AF-A0AAD6HU43-F1
#
_entry.id   AF-A0AAD6HU43-F1
#
_cell.length_a   1.000
_cell.length_b   1.000
_cell.length_c   1.000
_cell.angle_alpha   90.00
_cell.angle_beta   90.00
_cell.angle_gamma   90.00
#
_symmetry.space_group_name_H-M   'P 1'
#
loop_
_entity.id
_entity.type
_entity.pdbx_description
1 polymer ?
#
loop_
_entity_poly.entity_id
_entity_poly.type
_entity_poly.pdbx_seq_one_letter_code
_entity_poly.pdbx_strand_id
1 'polypeptide(L)'
;MTLLLLDQATAIHGAEQEPKESKHALPKYEEAKFIIIDAVTNFISIFWLFTESDFFTFISPVSAFGILGALSGPLLLQNAYEPSRMLRRAPLVLIYNWSNSFIFALANQRLPESVEEDRLNKPRRPLPSGRMTPLGPWDETSLLFTLNWMYNDLGGGDEGEWNTAVIGMQSSSLAAIQ
;
A
#
# COMPACT_ATOMS: atom_id res chain seq x y z
N MET A 1 53.25 70.80 -0.27
CA MET A 1 54.44 70.18 0.34
C MET A 1 53.95 69.30 1.47
N THR A 2 54.09 67.98 1.32
CA THR A 2 54.16 66.98 2.41
C THR A 2 52.85 66.40 3.03
N LEU A 3 52.59 65.12 2.68
CA LEU A 3 52.08 63.96 3.46
C LEU A 3 50.69 64.07 4.13
N LEU A 4 49.63 63.32 3.76
CA LEU A 4 49.35 61.86 3.88
C LEU A 4 49.42 61.30 5.33
N LEU A 5 48.26 60.82 5.80
CA LEU A 5 47.97 59.78 6.82
C LEU A 5 47.45 60.23 8.20
N LEU A 6 46.47 59.42 8.66
CA LEU A 6 45.82 59.34 9.97
C LEU A 6 44.72 60.36 10.30
N ASP A 7 43.47 59.96 10.03
CA ASP A 7 42.41 60.18 11.02
C ASP A 7 41.55 58.92 11.15
N GLN A 8 42.17 57.90 11.76
CA GLN A 8 41.47 56.79 12.39
C GLN A 8 42.12 56.57 13.76
N ALA A 9 41.50 57.09 14.81
CA ALA A 9 41.44 56.46 16.13
C ALA A 9 40.79 57.43 17.12
N THR A 10 39.50 57.24 17.43
CA THR A 10 38.92 57.15 18.79
C THR A 10 37.42 57.48 18.79
N ALA A 11 36.60 56.44 18.63
CA ALA A 11 35.26 56.40 19.20
C ALA A 11 34.87 54.93 19.41
N ILE A 12 35.56 54.29 20.35
CA ILE A 12 35.25 52.95 20.85
C ILE A 12 34.35 53.12 22.08
N HIS A 13 33.02 53.06 21.92
CA HIS A 13 32.12 52.52 22.95
C HIS A 13 30.69 52.31 22.44
N GLY A 14 30.23 51.06 22.52
CA GLY A 14 28.82 50.72 22.74
C GLY A 14 27.94 50.43 21.52
N ALA A 15 28.01 49.21 20.99
CA ALA A 15 26.84 48.47 20.56
C ALA A 15 27.26 47.00 20.31
N GLU A 16 27.03 46.19 21.34
CA GLU A 16 27.01 44.73 21.29
C GLU A 16 26.03 44.30 20.18
N GLN A 17 26.55 43.86 19.03
CA GLN A 17 25.72 43.25 17.99
C GLN A 17 25.52 41.78 18.38
N GLU A 18 24.31 41.47 18.86
CA GLU A 18 23.83 40.10 19.00
C GLU A 18 24.10 39.29 17.72
N PRO A 19 24.41 37.99 17.84
CA PRO A 19 24.59 37.15 16.66
C PRO A 19 23.27 37.12 15.91
N LYS A 20 23.26 37.63 14.67
CA LYS A 20 22.12 37.53 13.76
C LYS A 20 21.74 36.06 13.62
N GLU A 21 20.70 35.68 14.35
CA GLU A 21 20.09 34.36 14.27
C GLU A 21 19.73 34.12 12.81
N SER A 22 20.42 33.13 12.21
CA SER A 22 20.10 32.61 10.90
C SER A 22 18.65 32.15 10.94
N LYS A 23 17.73 32.96 10.41
CA LYS A 23 16.31 32.64 10.23
C LYS A 23 16.23 31.28 9.52
N HIS A 24 16.01 30.27 10.34
CA HIS A 24 16.08 28.88 9.99
C HIS A 24 14.98 28.60 8.98
N ALA A 25 15.36 28.15 7.79
CA ALA A 25 14.43 27.72 6.76
C ALA A 25 13.72 26.43 7.23
N LEU A 26 12.57 26.57 7.91
CA LEU A 26 11.68 25.44 8.21
C LEU A 26 10.19 25.72 7.86
N PRO A 27 9.80 25.84 6.57
CA PRO A 27 8.38 25.68 6.19
C PRO A 27 8.11 24.36 5.45
N LYS A 28 9.05 23.87 4.64
CA LYS A 28 8.76 22.80 3.65
C LYS A 28 8.59 21.39 4.24
N TYR A 29 9.25 21.08 5.36
CA TYR A 29 9.25 19.73 5.92
C TYR A 29 7.97 19.40 6.68
N GLU A 30 7.48 20.34 7.51
CA GLU A 30 6.23 20.13 8.24
C GLU A 30 5.04 20.12 7.28
N GLU A 31 5.02 20.99 6.26
CA GLU A 31 4.03 20.93 5.17
C GLU A 31 4.05 19.56 4.45
N ALA A 32 5.24 19.04 4.13
CA ALA A 32 5.37 17.73 3.48
C ALA A 32 4.85 16.57 4.34
N LYS A 33 5.07 16.60 5.67
CA LYS A 33 4.50 15.59 6.59
C LYS A 33 2.98 15.56 6.54
N PHE A 34 2.33 16.72 6.62
CA PHE A 34 0.87 16.80 6.57
C PHE A 34 0.32 16.23 5.26
N ILE A 35 0.96 16.58 4.12
CA ILE A 35 0.60 16.05 2.81
C ILE A 35 0.71 14.52 2.76
N ILE A 36 1.77 13.94 3.33
CA ILE A 36 1.96 12.48 3.34
C ILE A 36 0.91 11.79 4.21
N ILE A 37 0.63 12.31 5.40
CA ILE A 37 -0.36 11.70 6.31
C ILE A 37 -1.75 11.73 5.69
N ASP A 38 -2.14 12.84 5.08
CA ASP A 38 -3.42 12.99 4.41
C ASP A 38 -3.51 12.02 3.22
N ALA A 39 -2.44 11.90 2.42
CA ALA A 39 -2.39 10.97 1.30
C ALA A 39 -2.53 9.51 1.76
N VAL A 40 -1.81 9.10 2.80
CA VAL A 40 -1.89 7.72 3.34
C VAL A 40 -3.27 7.44 3.92
N THR A 41 -3.84 8.39 4.67
CA THR A 41 -5.16 8.23 5.27
C THR A 41 -6.24 8.12 4.19
N ASN A 42 -6.16 8.98 3.16
CA ASN A 42 -7.06 8.93 2.02
C ASN A 42 -6.95 7.61 1.26
N PHE A 43 -5.73 7.15 1.02
CA PHE A 43 -5.46 5.87 0.36
C PHE A 43 -6.08 4.69 1.14
N ILE A 44 -5.87 4.61 2.46
CA ILE A 44 -6.45 3.55 3.30
C ILE A 44 -7.99 3.60 3.25
N SER A 45 -8.57 4.80 3.28
CA SER A 45 -10.02 5.00 3.18
C SER A 45 -10.55 4.49 1.83
N ILE A 46 -9.92 4.88 0.72
CA ILE A 46 -10.29 4.43 -0.62
C ILE A 46 -10.15 2.91 -0.74
N PHE A 47 -9.03 2.36 -0.27
CA PHE A 47 -8.77 0.92 -0.25
C PHE A 47 -9.88 0.15 0.45
N TRP A 48 -10.28 0.61 1.64
CA TRP A 48 -11.39 0.01 2.37
C TRP A 48 -12.71 0.14 1.60
N LEU A 49 -13.05 1.33 1.08
CA LEU A 49 -14.32 1.54 0.38
C LEU A 49 -14.48 0.68 -0.87
N PHE A 50 -13.40 0.38 -1.58
CA PHE A 50 -13.44 -0.53 -2.73
C PHE A 50 -13.68 -1.99 -2.30
N THR A 51 -13.16 -2.40 -1.14
CA THR A 51 -13.06 -3.81 -0.75
C THR A 51 -14.00 -4.23 0.38
N GLU A 52 -14.65 -3.27 1.06
CA GLU A 52 -15.51 -3.50 2.23
C GLU A 52 -16.54 -4.62 1.97
N SER A 53 -17.27 -4.55 0.86
CA SER A 53 -18.28 -5.54 0.48
C SER A 53 -17.71 -6.94 0.23
N ASP A 54 -16.45 -7.00 -0.19
CA ASP A 54 -15.77 -8.20 -0.65
C ASP A 54 -14.94 -8.84 0.49
N PHE A 55 -14.73 -8.12 1.60
CA PHE A 55 -13.86 -8.54 2.69
C PHE A 55 -14.34 -9.83 3.37
N PHE A 56 -15.61 -9.88 3.76
CA PHE A 56 -16.18 -11.06 4.40
C PHE A 56 -16.76 -12.08 3.42
N THR A 57 -17.08 -11.66 2.19
CA THR A 57 -17.72 -12.51 1.19
C THR A 57 -16.70 -13.26 0.32
N PHE A 58 -15.50 -12.71 0.15
CA PHE A 58 -14.47 -13.27 -0.72
C PHE A 58 -13.09 -13.34 -0.04
N ILE A 59 -12.56 -12.20 0.45
CA ILE A 59 -11.17 -12.12 0.94
C ILE A 59 -10.94 -13.02 2.15
N SER A 60 -11.82 -12.96 3.16
CA SER A 60 -11.68 -13.76 4.38
C SER A 60 -11.88 -15.25 4.13
N PRO A 61 -12.93 -15.72 3.41
CA PRO A 61 -13.09 -17.13 3.09
C PRO A 61 -11.93 -17.72 2.28
N VAL A 62 -11.46 -17.01 1.24
CA VAL A 62 -10.34 -17.49 0.40
C VAL A 62 -9.05 -17.58 1.20
N SER A 63 -8.77 -16.58 2.04
CA SER A 63 -7.60 -16.60 2.93
C SER A 63 -7.67 -17.72 3.94
N ALA A 64 -8.84 -17.93 4.57
CA ALA A 64 -9.05 -19.03 5.51
C ALA A 64 -8.85 -20.39 4.84
N PHE A 65 -9.39 -20.58 3.63
CA PHE A 65 -9.21 -21.81 2.88
C PHE A 65 -7.74 -22.09 2.56
N GLY A 66 -6.99 -21.09 2.10
CA GLY A 66 -5.55 -21.22 1.84
C GLY A 66 -4.75 -21.56 3.11
N ILE A 67 -5.02 -20.88 4.23
CA ILE A 67 -4.34 -21.11 5.50
C ILE A 67 -4.66 -22.51 6.07
N LEU A 68 -5.93 -22.89 6.11
CA LEU A 68 -6.35 -24.21 6.59
C LEU A 68 -5.83 -25.33 5.67
N GLY A 69 -5.81 -25.09 4.36
CA GLY A 69 -5.19 -25.98 3.39
C GLY A 69 -3.71 -26.20 3.69
N ALA A 70 -2.94 -25.13 3.90
CA ALA A 70 -1.54 -25.23 4.29
C ALA A 70 -1.36 -26.01 5.60
N LEU A 71 -2.16 -25.70 6.63
CA LEU A 71 -2.09 -26.36 7.93
C LEU A 71 -2.45 -27.85 7.89
N SER A 72 -3.19 -28.31 6.89
CA SER A 72 -3.42 -29.74 6.69
C SER A 72 -2.22 -30.47 6.08
N GLY A 73 -1.23 -29.73 5.56
CA GLY A 73 -0.02 -30.26 4.91
C GLY A 73 0.71 -31.34 5.72
N PRO A 74 1.05 -31.13 7.01
CA PRO A 74 1.74 -32.14 7.82
C PRO A 74 1.01 -33.48 7.97
N LEU A 75 -0.32 -33.50 7.79
CA LEU A 75 -1.10 -34.73 7.81
C LEU A 75 -1.12 -35.44 6.45
N LEU A 76 -0.86 -34.71 5.36
CA LEU A 76 -1.08 -35.16 3.98
C LEU A 76 0.21 -35.33 3.17
N LEU A 77 1.31 -34.69 3.58
CA LEU A 77 2.55 -34.57 2.80
C LEU A 77 3.77 -34.98 3.63
N GLN A 78 4.71 -35.70 3.00
CA GLN A 78 5.93 -36.20 3.66
C GLN A 78 6.96 -35.10 3.96
N ASN A 79 6.91 -33.97 3.25
CA ASN A 79 7.84 -32.83 3.39
C ASN A 79 7.10 -31.53 3.74
N ALA A 80 6.08 -31.62 4.60
CA ALA A 80 5.33 -30.45 5.02
C ALA A 80 6.15 -29.57 5.96
N TYR A 81 5.88 -28.27 5.90
CA TYR A 81 6.49 -27.31 6.79
C TYR A 81 5.75 -27.20 8.11
N GLU A 82 6.46 -26.76 9.14
CA GLU A 82 5.94 -26.60 10.49
C GLU A 82 4.72 -25.66 10.54
N PRO A 83 3.61 -26.04 11.21
CA PRO A 83 2.40 -25.21 11.33
C PRO A 83 2.67 -23.79 11.84
N SER A 84 3.65 -23.64 12.74
CA SER A 84 4.03 -22.33 13.27
C SER A 84 4.60 -21.40 12.20
N ARG A 85 5.31 -21.93 11.20
CA ARG A 85 5.84 -21.18 10.06
C ARG A 85 4.70 -20.72 9.15
N MET A 86 3.71 -21.59 8.93
CA MET A 86 2.52 -21.29 8.13
C MET A 86 1.66 -20.20 8.79
N LEU A 87 1.42 -20.28 10.09
CA LEU A 87 0.66 -19.27 10.83
C LEU A 87 1.34 -17.89 10.81
N ARG A 88 2.67 -17.82 10.87
CA ARG A 88 3.42 -16.56 10.71
C ARG A 88 3.25 -15.93 9.33
N ARG A 89 2.91 -16.73 8.31
CA ARG A 89 2.61 -16.24 6.97
C ARG A 89 1.16 -15.79 6.81
N ALA A 90 0.23 -16.24 7.66
CA ALA A 90 -1.21 -15.92 7.55
C ALA A 90 -1.53 -14.41 7.33
N PRO A 91 -0.89 -13.45 8.03
CA PRO A 91 -1.11 -12.04 7.76
C PRO A 91 -0.73 -11.62 6.34
N LEU A 92 0.36 -12.17 5.81
CA LEU A 92 0.84 -11.91 4.46
C LEU A 92 -0.13 -12.48 3.40
N VAL A 93 -0.70 -13.66 3.66
CA VAL A 93 -1.74 -14.26 2.79
C VAL A 93 -2.97 -13.37 2.70
N LEU A 94 -3.42 -12.88 3.85
CA LEU A 94 -4.58 -12.00 3.92
C LEU A 94 -4.32 -10.70 3.16
N ILE A 95 -3.16 -10.07 3.38
CA ILE A 95 -2.77 -8.84 2.68
C ILE A 95 -2.66 -9.07 1.18
N TYR A 96 -2.09 -10.19 0.74
CA TYR A 96 -1.98 -10.55 -0.67
C TYR A 96 -3.36 -10.71 -1.31
N ASN A 97 -4.26 -11.49 -0.71
CA ASN A 97 -5.62 -11.70 -1.22
C ASN A 97 -6.43 -10.39 -1.22
N TRP A 98 -6.27 -9.57 -0.18
CA TRP A 98 -6.93 -8.28 -0.08
C TRP A 98 -6.47 -7.31 -1.17
N SER A 99 -5.15 -7.24 -1.41
CA SER A 99 -4.56 -6.40 -2.46
C SER A 99 -5.01 -6.82 -3.86
N ASN A 100 -5.04 -8.13 -4.13
CA ASN A 100 -5.56 -8.63 -5.41
C ASN A 100 -7.04 -8.29 -5.59
N SER A 101 -7.86 -8.48 -4.55
CA SER A 101 -9.28 -8.11 -4.59
C SER A 101 -9.49 -6.61 -4.88
N PHE A 102 -8.66 -5.75 -4.29
CA PHE A 102 -8.69 -4.32 -4.58
C PHE A 102 -8.37 -4.01 -6.06
N ILE A 103 -7.35 -4.66 -6.65
CA ILE A 103 -7.02 -4.52 -8.08
C ILE A 103 -8.21 -4.95 -8.96
N PHE A 104 -8.88 -6.05 -8.61
CA PHE A 104 -10.08 -6.47 -9.33
C PHE A 104 -11.23 -5.46 -9.20
N ALA A 105 -11.46 -4.91 -8.00
CA ALA A 105 -12.50 -3.91 -7.79
C ALA A 105 -12.23 -2.63 -8.60
N LEU A 106 -10.98 -2.17 -8.65
CA LEU A 106 -10.56 -1.06 -9.51
C LEU A 106 -10.81 -1.36 -10.99
N ALA A 107 -10.37 -2.53 -11.46
CA ALA A 107 -10.53 -2.93 -12.85
C ALA A 107 -12.01 -3.04 -13.24
N ASN A 108 -12.85 -3.55 -12.33
CA ASN A 108 -14.29 -3.67 -12.52
C ASN A 108 -14.94 -2.29 -12.71
N GLN A 109 -14.51 -1.28 -11.96
CA GLN A 109 -15.09 0.07 -12.07
C GLN A 109 -14.53 0.92 -13.23
N ARG A 110 -13.74 0.32 -14.14
CA ARG A 110 -13.30 1.00 -15.37
C ARG A 110 -14.41 1.11 -16.41
N LEU A 111 -15.37 0.17 -16.39
CA LEU A 111 -16.46 0.12 -17.35
C LEU A 111 -17.69 0.85 -16.79
N PRO A 112 -18.30 1.81 -17.53
CA PRO A 112 -19.47 2.54 -17.07
C PRO A 112 -20.63 1.63 -16.65
N GLU A 113 -20.83 0.51 -17.34
CA GLU A 113 -21.90 -0.46 -17.06
C GLU A 113 -21.69 -1.13 -15.69
N SER A 114 -20.45 -1.49 -15.37
CA SER A 114 -20.08 -2.06 -14.08
C SER A 114 -20.22 -1.05 -12.93
N VAL A 115 -20.01 0.24 -13.20
CA VAL A 115 -20.26 1.31 -12.22
C VAL A 115 -21.75 1.45 -11.93
N GLU A 116 -22.61 1.38 -12.94
CA GLU A 116 -24.07 1.44 -12.73
C GLU A 116 -24.59 0.20 -12.02
N GLU A 117 -24.05 -0.99 -12.33
CA GLU A 117 -24.33 -2.21 -11.58
C GLU A 117 -23.93 -2.08 -10.10
N ASP A 118 -22.71 -1.60 -9.84
CA ASP A 118 -22.23 -1.37 -8.48
C ASP A 118 -23.04 -0.29 -7.76
N ARG A 119 -23.68 0.64 -8.48
CA ARG A 119 -24.59 1.63 -7.88
C ARG A 119 -25.79 0.97 -7.21
N LEU A 120 -26.21 -0.20 -7.70
CA LEU A 120 -27.28 -1.00 -7.12
C LEU A 120 -26.73 -2.00 -6.08
N ASN A 121 -25.67 -2.73 -6.43
CA ASN A 121 -25.16 -3.85 -5.63
C ASN A 121 -24.21 -3.41 -4.50
N LYS A 122 -23.39 -2.40 -4.75
CA LYS A 122 -22.26 -1.96 -3.90
C LYS A 122 -22.15 -0.42 -3.84
N PRO A 123 -23.21 0.30 -3.43
CA PRO A 123 -23.33 1.75 -3.60
C PRO A 123 -22.27 2.57 -2.84
N ARG A 124 -21.60 1.98 -1.85
CA ARG A 124 -20.56 2.64 -1.06
C ARG A 124 -19.20 2.71 -1.77
N ARG A 125 -19.00 1.98 -2.88
CA ARG A 125 -17.74 2.02 -3.62
C ARG A 125 -17.44 3.44 -4.14
N PRO A 126 -16.15 3.83 -4.32
CA PRO A 126 -15.80 5.22 -4.58
C PRO A 126 -16.40 5.84 -5.84
N LEU A 127 -16.47 5.13 -6.98
CA LEU A 127 -17.05 5.68 -8.20
C LEU A 127 -18.60 5.82 -8.11
N PRO A 128 -19.36 4.76 -7.74
CA PRO A 128 -20.82 4.87 -7.62
C PRO A 128 -21.28 5.89 -6.57
N SER A 129 -20.51 6.08 -5.51
CA SER A 129 -20.78 7.09 -4.48
C SER A 129 -20.33 8.51 -4.83
N GLY A 130 -19.68 8.70 -5.99
CA GLY A 130 -19.18 10.00 -6.45
C GLY A 130 -17.97 10.52 -5.66
N ARG A 131 -17.29 9.67 -4.89
CA ARG A 131 -16.07 10.03 -4.13
C ARG A 131 -14.81 10.05 -5.00
N MET A 132 -14.87 9.47 -6.18
CA MET A 132 -13.77 9.41 -7.13
C MET A 132 -14.30 9.48 -8.57
N THR A 133 -13.54 10.10 -9.47
CA THR A 133 -13.86 10.16 -10.90
C THR A 133 -13.21 9.00 -11.64
N PRO A 134 -13.73 8.56 -12.81
CA PRO A 134 -13.17 7.41 -13.55
C PRO A 134 -11.73 7.54 -14.04
N LEU A 135 -11.21 8.78 -14.13
CA LEU A 135 -9.81 9.06 -14.49
C LEU A 135 -8.89 9.15 -13.27
N GLY A 136 -9.43 9.25 -12.06
CA GLY A 136 -8.67 9.31 -10.82
C GLY A 136 -7.94 8.04 -10.39
N PRO A 137 -8.43 6.79 -10.62
CA PRO A 137 -7.92 5.64 -9.88
C PRO A 137 -6.47 5.28 -10.22
N TRP A 138 -5.92 5.73 -11.34
CA TRP A 138 -4.61 5.32 -11.85
C TRP A 138 -3.45 5.75 -10.94
N ASP A 139 -3.57 6.92 -10.31
CA ASP A 139 -2.54 7.45 -9.41
C ASP A 139 -2.45 6.58 -8.13
N GLU A 140 -3.59 6.22 -7.53
CA GLU A 140 -3.64 5.31 -6.38
C GLU A 140 -3.37 3.84 -6.77
N THR A 141 -3.71 3.43 -7.99
CA THR A 141 -3.45 2.07 -8.51
C THR A 141 -1.96 1.85 -8.75
N SER A 142 -1.21 2.88 -9.14
CA SER A 142 0.22 2.76 -9.45
C SER A 142 1.05 2.30 -8.24
N LEU A 143 0.73 2.81 -7.04
CA LEU A 143 1.39 2.42 -5.79
C LEU A 143 1.11 0.97 -5.45
N LEU A 144 -0.13 0.51 -5.63
CA LEU A 144 -0.51 -0.87 -5.36
C LEU A 144 0.00 -1.86 -6.39
N PHE A 145 0.03 -1.47 -7.66
CA PHE A 145 0.69 -2.25 -8.70
C PHE A 145 2.18 -2.41 -8.36
N THR A 146 2.84 -1.33 -7.91
CA THR A 146 4.24 -1.35 -7.48
C THR A 146 4.44 -2.26 -6.26
N LEU A 147 3.60 -2.16 -5.23
CA LEU A 147 3.69 -3.01 -4.04
C LEU A 147 3.42 -4.49 -4.34
N ASN A 148 2.45 -4.78 -5.20
CA ASN A 148 2.16 -6.15 -5.64
C ASN A 148 3.30 -6.72 -6.50
N TRP A 149 3.90 -5.90 -7.36
CA TRP A 149 5.07 -6.28 -8.14
C TRP A 149 6.30 -6.50 -7.25
N MET A 150 6.53 -5.63 -6.25
CA MET A 150 7.61 -5.80 -5.26
C MET A 150 7.43 -7.06 -4.41
N TYR A 151 6.19 -7.43 -4.05
CA TYR A 151 5.92 -8.69 -3.36
C TYR A 151 6.37 -9.90 -4.20
N ASN A 152 6.09 -9.89 -5.49
CA ASN A 152 6.51 -10.95 -6.41
C ASN A 152 8.03 -10.92 -6.69
N ASP A 153 8.60 -9.74 -6.96
CA ASP A 153 10.02 -9.54 -7.34
C ASP A 153 11.01 -9.74 -6.18
N LEU A 154 10.58 -9.52 -4.93
CA LEU A 154 11.35 -9.88 -3.73
C LEU A 154 11.32 -11.38 -3.41
N GLY A 155 10.82 -12.22 -4.34
CA GLY A 155 10.71 -13.66 -4.15
C GLY A 155 9.67 -14.07 -3.11
N GLY A 156 8.73 -13.18 -2.75
CA GLY A 156 7.63 -13.50 -1.84
C GLY A 156 6.72 -14.63 -2.34
N GLY A 157 6.65 -14.81 -3.66
CA GLY A 157 6.02 -15.95 -4.34
C GLY A 157 7.00 -17.00 -4.87
N ASP A 158 8.27 -16.67 -5.05
CA ASP A 158 9.25 -17.52 -5.76
C ASP A 158 10.07 -18.42 -4.82
N GLU A 159 10.23 -18.06 -3.54
CA GLU A 159 10.92 -18.91 -2.56
C GLU A 159 9.95 -19.77 -1.74
N GLY A 160 9.66 -20.96 -2.27
CA GLY A 160 9.11 -22.10 -1.54
C GLY A 160 7.59 -22.08 -1.26
N GLU A 161 7.00 -23.28 -1.28
CA GLU A 161 5.69 -23.69 -0.71
C GLU A 161 4.41 -23.10 -1.34
N TRP A 162 4.43 -21.85 -1.79
CA TRP A 162 3.26 -21.15 -2.35
C TRP A 162 2.86 -21.65 -3.73
N ASN A 163 3.85 -21.89 -4.61
CA ASN A 163 3.62 -22.47 -5.92
C ASN A 163 2.93 -23.84 -5.81
N THR A 164 3.31 -24.68 -4.86
CA THR A 164 2.75 -26.03 -4.72
C THR A 164 1.31 -26.01 -4.17
N ALA A 165 0.97 -25.08 -3.28
CA ALA A 165 -0.37 -24.99 -2.71
C ALA A 165 -1.39 -24.38 -3.70
N VAL A 166 -1.01 -23.33 -4.42
CA VAL A 166 -1.91 -22.63 -5.36
C VAL A 166 -2.00 -23.35 -6.71
N ILE A 167 -0.87 -23.82 -7.28
CA ILE A 167 -0.89 -24.63 -8.51
C ILE A 167 -1.47 -26.02 -8.23
N GLY A 168 -1.19 -26.61 -7.06
CA GLY A 168 -1.76 -27.90 -6.67
C GLY A 168 -3.29 -27.89 -6.56
N MET A 169 -3.88 -26.79 -6.08
CA MET A 169 -5.34 -26.62 -6.07
C MET A 169 -5.93 -26.48 -7.48
N GLN A 170 -5.22 -25.83 -8.41
CA GLN A 170 -5.68 -25.69 -9.80
C GLN A 170 -5.49 -26.97 -10.63
N SER A 171 -4.42 -27.75 -10.41
CA SER A 171 -4.21 -29.02 -11.11
C SER A 171 -5.16 -30.14 -10.66
N SER A 172 -5.61 -30.11 -9.40
CA SER A 172 -6.60 -31.06 -8.85
C SER A 172 -7.98 -30.90 -9.49
N SER A 173 -8.31 -29.70 -9.96
CA SER A 173 -9.56 -29.41 -10.68
C SER A 173 -9.59 -29.98 -12.09
N LEU A 174 -8.44 -30.19 -12.73
CA LEU A 174 -8.35 -30.73 -14.09
C LEU A 174 -8.31 -32.27 -14.11
N ALA A 175 -7.74 -32.89 -13.06
CA ALA A 175 -7.74 -34.35 -12.91
C ALA A 175 -9.10 -34.94 -12.50
N ALA A 176 -10.04 -34.12 -12.01
CA ALA A 176 -11.40 -34.55 -11.68
C ALA A 176 -12.39 -34.50 -12.86
N ILE A 177 -11.92 -34.08 -14.06
CA ILE A 177 -12.72 -33.94 -15.29
C ILE A 177 -12.20 -34.90 -16.40
N GLN A 178 -11.27 -35.81 -16.08
CA GLN A 178 -10.86 -36.93 -16.93
C GLN A 178 -11.08 -38.26 -16.23
#